data_AF-A0A7J9R7D1-F1
#
_entry.id   AF-A0A7J9R7D1-F1
#
_cell.length_a   1.000
_cell.length_b   1.000
_cell.length_c   1.000
_cell.angle_alpha   90.00
_cell.angle_beta   90.00
_cell.angle_gamma   90.00
#
_symmetry.space_group_name_H-M   'P 1'
#
loop_
_entity.id
_entity.type
_entity.pdbx_description
1 polymer ?
#
loop_
_entity_poly.entity_id
_entity_poly.type
_entity_poly.pdbx_seq_one_letter_code
_entity_poly.pdbx_strand_id
1 'polypeptide(L)'
;SVKLSHSELDEVLTRGVNWAIDHGYGDSHDAEVCEENGQIDNADPNKISDKARKRGMPQLGSLGSGNHFLEVQKVAEIHDQEAAKQMGITEGTITVLLHCGSRGFGHQVCSDYLRTSEQALQKYNIHLKDRELACVPNTSEEGESYRTAMFAALNYAWSNRQMLTHWTRKSFERVFGQTESDLDMKLVYDVAHNIAKVEKHKVNGEDRKLVVHRKGATRAFPAEREEVPLKYRHLGQPVLVPGSMGTASWILLGQPNSMKLSFGSTAHGAGRTMSRSKARRNYTEENVKKSLNDKGIVIKALTRDGVVEETPQAYKDVDSVVNVSHDLGIATKVAKLVPIGVIKG
;
A
#
# COMPACT_ATOMS: atom_id res chain seq x y z
N SER A 1 -11.61 -13.17 11.12
CA SER A 1 -12.38 -12.07 10.48
C SER A 1 -13.36 -11.52 11.49
N VAL A 2 -13.59 -10.21 11.45
CA VAL A 2 -14.61 -9.55 12.28
C VAL A 2 -15.97 -9.73 11.60
N LYS A 3 -17.03 -9.92 12.39
CA LYS A 3 -18.41 -9.91 11.86
C LYS A 3 -18.91 -8.48 11.95
N LEU A 4 -19.15 -7.88 10.78
CA LEU A 4 -19.72 -6.54 10.68
C LEU A 4 -21.18 -6.62 10.26
N SER A 5 -21.99 -5.73 10.79
CA SER A 5 -23.27 -5.31 10.23
C SER A 5 -23.06 -4.35 9.05
N HIS A 6 -24.14 -4.03 8.34
CA HIS A 6 -24.08 -3.07 7.23
C HIS A 6 -23.73 -1.64 7.73
N SER A 7 -24.26 -1.23 8.87
CA SER A 7 -23.97 0.09 9.46
C SER A 7 -22.52 0.19 9.95
N GLU A 8 -21.99 -0.86 10.59
CA GLU A 8 -20.58 -0.86 11.00
C GLU A 8 -19.65 -0.83 9.79
N LEU A 9 -20.02 -1.47 8.67
CA LEU A 9 -19.27 -1.30 7.43
C LEU A 9 -19.31 0.15 6.94
N ASP A 10 -20.43 0.86 6.99
CA ASP A 10 -20.50 2.26 6.57
C ASP A 10 -19.57 3.15 7.39
N GLU A 11 -19.43 2.86 8.69
CA GLU A 11 -18.45 3.55 9.53
C GLU A 11 -17.01 3.23 9.12
N VAL A 12 -16.66 1.96 8.84
CA VAL A 12 -15.35 1.58 8.27
C VAL A 12 -15.05 2.38 7.01
N LEU A 13 -16.03 2.48 6.11
CA LEU A 13 -15.90 3.13 4.80
C LEU A 13 -15.73 4.65 4.88
N THR A 14 -16.15 5.28 5.98
CA THR A 14 -16.09 6.74 6.15
C THR A 14 -14.99 7.19 7.10
N ARG A 15 -14.63 6.36 8.08
CA ARG A 15 -13.72 6.73 9.18
C ARG A 15 -12.34 6.09 9.10
N GLY A 16 -12.12 5.10 8.21
CA GLY A 16 -10.79 4.53 7.96
C GLY A 16 -10.11 3.99 9.22
N VAL A 17 -8.85 4.37 9.45
CA VAL A 17 -8.06 3.94 10.64
C VAL A 17 -8.76 4.32 11.95
N ASN A 18 -9.40 5.49 12.02
CA ASN A 18 -10.05 5.97 13.24
C ASN A 18 -11.16 5.02 13.72
N TRP A 19 -11.93 4.41 12.82
CA TRP A 19 -12.90 3.37 13.21
C TRP A 19 -12.20 2.18 13.85
N ALA A 20 -11.07 1.74 13.29
CA ALA A 20 -10.34 0.59 13.82
C ALA A 20 -9.79 0.88 15.23
N ILE A 21 -9.23 2.08 15.45
CA ILE A 21 -8.73 2.51 16.76
C ILE A 21 -9.87 2.55 17.80
N ASP A 22 -11.01 3.14 17.47
CA ASP A 22 -12.19 3.20 18.36
C ASP A 22 -12.70 1.81 18.76
N HIS A 23 -12.46 0.80 17.93
CA HIS A 23 -12.84 -0.59 18.16
C HIS A 23 -11.69 -1.43 18.76
N GLY A 24 -10.63 -0.79 19.26
CA GLY A 24 -9.54 -1.42 20.00
C GLY A 24 -8.38 -1.95 19.13
N TYR A 25 -8.32 -1.59 17.85
CA TYR A 25 -7.27 -2.03 16.93
C TYR A 25 -6.16 -0.96 16.79
N GLY A 26 -5.17 -1.03 17.68
CA GLY A 26 -4.01 -0.13 17.71
C GLY A 26 -4.29 1.16 18.49
N ASP A 27 -3.54 2.22 18.22
CA ASP A 27 -3.64 3.48 18.97
C ASP A 27 -3.63 4.73 18.07
N SER A 28 -3.91 5.89 18.68
CA SER A 28 -4.05 7.17 17.97
C SER A 28 -2.81 7.60 17.18
N HIS A 29 -1.60 7.25 17.64
CA HIS A 29 -0.36 7.60 16.95
C HIS A 29 -0.21 6.87 15.62
N ASP A 30 -0.86 5.72 15.45
CA ASP A 30 -0.85 4.99 14.17
C ASP A 30 -1.48 5.82 13.04
N ALA A 31 -2.58 6.51 13.34
CA ALA A 31 -3.23 7.39 12.38
C ALA A 31 -2.32 8.55 11.96
N GLU A 32 -1.56 9.14 12.90
CA GLU A 32 -0.67 10.29 12.67
C GLU A 32 0.51 10.01 11.74
N VAL A 33 0.77 8.74 11.41
CA VAL A 33 1.84 8.32 10.49
C VAL A 33 1.29 7.60 9.26
N CYS A 34 -0.01 7.69 9.01
CA CYS A 34 -0.61 7.20 7.78
C CYS A 34 -0.70 8.30 6.73
N GLU A 35 -0.62 7.93 5.46
CA GLU A 35 -1.06 8.80 4.36
C GLU A 35 -2.53 9.20 4.58
N GLU A 36 -2.85 10.49 4.42
CA GLU A 36 -4.16 11.09 4.79
C GLU A 36 -4.53 10.89 6.27
N ASN A 37 -3.57 10.66 7.15
CA ASN A 37 -3.81 10.23 8.53
C ASN A 37 -4.73 9.00 8.63
N GLY A 38 -4.73 8.14 7.60
CA GLY A 38 -5.48 6.89 7.58
C GLY A 38 -6.97 7.05 7.28
N GLN A 39 -7.41 8.25 6.90
CA GLN A 39 -8.80 8.52 6.54
C GLN A 39 -8.84 9.55 5.40
N ILE A 40 -9.49 9.19 4.28
CA ILE A 40 -9.83 10.14 3.23
C ILE A 40 -11.27 10.59 3.36
N ASP A 41 -11.48 11.90 3.32
CA ASP A 41 -12.80 12.53 3.39
C ASP A 41 -13.61 12.31 2.11
N ASN A 42 -14.91 12.59 2.18
CA ASN A 42 -15.86 12.50 1.06
C ASN A 42 -16.02 11.08 0.49
N ALA A 43 -15.74 10.06 1.27
CA ALA A 43 -16.18 8.70 0.98
C ALA A 43 -17.70 8.61 1.09
N ASP A 44 -18.36 7.98 0.11
CA ASP A 44 -19.83 7.81 0.12
C ASP A 44 -20.20 6.33 0.08
N PRO A 45 -20.61 5.73 1.21
CA PRO A 45 -21.06 4.34 1.26
C PRO A 45 -22.26 4.05 0.36
N ASN A 46 -23.09 5.04 0.00
CA ASN A 46 -24.23 4.84 -0.89
C ASN A 46 -23.79 4.55 -2.34
N LYS A 47 -22.54 4.87 -2.69
CA LYS A 47 -21.95 4.58 -4.01
C LYS A 47 -21.33 3.20 -4.11
N ILE A 48 -21.53 2.36 -3.08
CA ILE A 48 -21.00 1.00 -2.99
C ILE A 48 -22.11 -0.01 -3.23
N SER A 49 -21.90 -0.89 -4.22
CA SER A 49 -22.84 -1.95 -4.55
C SER A 49 -22.98 -2.99 -3.43
N ASP A 50 -24.15 -3.63 -3.34
CA ASP A 50 -24.38 -4.77 -2.45
C ASP A 50 -23.37 -5.90 -2.68
N LYS A 51 -22.94 -6.10 -3.92
CA LYS A 51 -21.96 -7.11 -4.26
C LYS A 51 -20.59 -6.78 -3.66
N ALA A 52 -20.15 -5.52 -3.70
CA ALA A 52 -18.92 -5.10 -3.07
C ALA A 52 -18.98 -5.27 -1.55
N ARG A 53 -20.11 -4.88 -0.93
CA ARG A 53 -20.38 -5.06 0.51
C ARG A 53 -20.29 -6.53 0.92
N LYS A 54 -21.06 -7.41 0.27
CA LYS A 54 -21.07 -8.86 0.54
C LYS A 54 -19.70 -9.52 0.39
N ARG A 55 -18.86 -9.03 -0.54
CA ARG A 55 -17.48 -9.51 -0.70
C ARG A 55 -16.52 -8.96 0.36
N GLY A 56 -16.70 -7.71 0.76
CA GLY A 56 -15.81 -7.00 1.68
C GLY A 56 -16.00 -7.36 3.15
N MET A 57 -17.25 -7.43 3.62
CA MET A 57 -17.56 -7.67 5.04
C MET A 57 -16.80 -8.86 5.65
N PRO A 58 -16.81 -10.07 5.05
CA PRO A 58 -16.12 -11.22 5.65
C PRO A 58 -14.59 -11.15 5.55
N GLN A 59 -14.05 -10.23 4.76
CA GLN A 59 -12.62 -10.14 4.45
C GLN A 59 -11.88 -9.04 5.22
N LEU A 60 -12.59 -8.20 5.99
CA LEU A 60 -11.94 -7.15 6.76
C LEU A 60 -11.06 -7.78 7.85
N GLY A 61 -9.83 -7.27 7.95
CA GLY A 61 -8.78 -7.84 8.76
C GLY A 61 -8.27 -9.16 8.18
N SER A 62 -7.94 -9.16 6.89
CA SER A 62 -7.25 -10.30 6.26
C SER A 62 -6.17 -9.81 5.30
N LEU A 63 -5.16 -10.66 5.10
CA LEU A 63 -4.05 -10.36 4.21
C LEU A 63 -4.44 -10.57 2.74
N GLY A 64 -4.92 -11.78 2.45
CA GLY A 64 -5.25 -12.24 1.10
C GLY A 64 -4.11 -12.78 0.29
N SER A 65 -4.41 -13.01 -0.99
CA SER A 65 -3.55 -13.69 -1.94
C SER A 65 -2.80 -12.74 -2.90
N GLY A 66 -1.99 -13.33 -3.77
CA GLY A 66 -1.19 -12.61 -4.75
C GLY A 66 0.10 -12.08 -4.15
N ASN A 67 0.47 -10.84 -4.49
CA ASN A 67 1.67 -10.20 -3.97
C ASN A 67 1.48 -9.67 -2.54
N HIS A 68 0.35 -9.92 -1.87
CA HIS A 68 0.18 -9.54 -0.48
C HIS A 68 1.00 -10.43 0.46
N PHE A 69 1.55 -9.83 1.51
CA PHE A 69 2.37 -10.51 2.51
C PHE A 69 2.44 -9.73 3.84
N LEU A 70 2.81 -10.43 4.90
CA LEU A 70 3.41 -9.85 6.11
C LEU A 70 4.86 -10.35 6.14
N GLU A 71 5.82 -9.45 6.22
CA GLU A 71 7.23 -9.79 6.19
C GLU A 71 7.95 -9.24 7.43
N VAL A 72 8.61 -10.12 8.18
CA VAL A 72 9.54 -9.74 9.24
C VAL A 72 10.89 -9.50 8.58
N GLN A 73 11.44 -8.31 8.79
CA GLN A 73 12.66 -7.84 8.15
C GLN A 73 13.67 -7.38 9.20
N LYS A 74 14.92 -7.29 8.78
CA LYS A 74 15.99 -6.62 9.52
C LYS A 74 16.48 -5.44 8.71
N VAL A 75 16.66 -4.29 9.35
CA VAL A 75 17.38 -3.15 8.75
C VAL A 75 18.83 -3.56 8.54
N ALA A 76 19.25 -3.64 7.29
CA ALA A 76 20.59 -4.09 6.90
C ALA A 76 21.56 -2.91 6.75
N GLU A 77 21.09 -1.79 6.21
CA GLU A 77 21.91 -0.62 5.89
C GLU A 77 21.12 0.66 6.17
N ILE A 78 21.76 1.66 6.76
CA ILE A 78 21.23 3.03 6.89
C ILE A 78 22.01 3.98 5.98
N HIS A 79 21.29 4.70 5.12
CA HIS A 79 21.83 5.70 4.19
C HIS A 79 21.56 7.14 4.61
N ASP A 80 20.55 7.37 5.46
CA ASP A 80 20.24 8.66 6.07
C ASP A 80 20.03 8.48 7.58
N GLN A 81 21.05 8.84 8.36
CA GLN A 81 21.08 8.62 9.81
C GLN A 81 20.05 9.47 10.56
N GLU A 82 19.82 10.71 10.13
CA GLU A 82 18.86 11.60 10.79
C GLU A 82 17.43 11.13 10.51
N ALA A 83 17.11 10.81 9.25
CA ALA A 83 15.82 10.26 8.90
C ALA A 83 15.54 8.94 9.62
N ALA A 84 16.51 8.02 9.66
CA ALA A 84 16.40 6.75 10.36
C ALA A 84 16.13 6.93 11.87
N LYS A 85 16.86 7.83 12.52
CA LYS A 85 16.67 8.18 13.93
C LYS A 85 15.26 8.72 14.21
N GLN A 86 14.76 9.63 13.38
CA GLN A 86 13.40 10.19 13.52
C GLN A 86 12.30 9.14 13.25
N MET A 87 12.58 8.15 12.41
CA MET A 87 11.71 6.99 12.18
C MET A 87 11.82 5.93 13.29
N GLY A 88 12.76 6.06 14.22
CA GLY A 88 12.97 5.08 15.30
C GLY A 88 13.63 3.78 14.85
N ILE A 89 14.43 3.82 13.78
CA ILE A 89 15.11 2.63 13.23
C ILE A 89 16.63 2.83 13.20
N THR A 90 17.37 1.75 13.46
CA THR A 90 18.83 1.67 13.35
C THR A 90 19.22 0.38 12.63
N GLU A 91 20.49 0.23 12.27
CA GLU A 91 20.97 -1.05 11.72
C GLU A 91 20.71 -2.19 12.74
N GLY A 92 20.18 -3.30 12.24
CA GLY A 92 19.79 -4.44 13.06
C GLY A 92 18.38 -4.38 13.65
N THR A 93 17.69 -3.23 13.59
CA THR A 93 16.27 -3.15 14.02
C THR A 93 15.43 -4.17 13.26
N ILE A 94 14.58 -4.89 13.98
CA ILE A 94 13.58 -5.79 13.39
C ILE A 94 12.33 -4.99 13.08
N THR A 95 11.88 -5.06 11.83
CA THR A 95 10.67 -4.37 11.37
C THR A 95 9.67 -5.38 10.80
N VAL A 96 8.42 -4.96 10.68
CA VAL A 96 7.39 -5.74 10.00
C VAL A 96 6.78 -4.91 8.88
N LEU A 97 6.81 -5.45 7.66
CA LEU A 97 6.19 -4.84 6.49
C LEU A 97 4.89 -5.56 6.14
N LEU A 98 3.77 -4.83 6.19
CA LEU A 98 2.46 -5.31 5.78
C LEU A 98 2.14 -4.79 4.37
N HIS A 99 1.97 -5.71 3.42
CA HIS A 99 1.52 -5.37 2.07
C HIS A 99 0.16 -6.01 1.78
N CYS A 100 -0.90 -5.20 1.84
CA CYS A 100 -2.24 -5.59 1.42
C CYS A 100 -3.08 -4.37 1.05
N GLY A 101 -4.32 -4.60 0.61
CA GLY A 101 -5.22 -3.53 0.18
C GLY A 101 -6.67 -3.83 0.52
N SER A 102 -7.58 -3.24 -0.27
CA SER A 102 -9.03 -3.27 -0.08
C SER A 102 -9.71 -4.63 -0.32
N ARG A 103 -8.96 -5.73 -0.33
CA ARG A 103 -9.45 -7.09 -0.53
C ARG A 103 -10.38 -7.22 -1.74
N GLY A 104 -11.37 -8.12 -1.68
CA GLY A 104 -12.41 -8.26 -2.70
C GLY A 104 -13.35 -7.06 -2.79
N PHE A 105 -13.39 -6.20 -1.77
CA PHE A 105 -14.23 -5.00 -1.73
C PHE A 105 -13.85 -4.03 -2.85
N GLY A 106 -12.62 -3.48 -2.83
CA GLY A 106 -12.21 -2.50 -3.83
C GLY A 106 -12.05 -3.09 -5.24
N HIS A 107 -11.73 -4.39 -5.35
CA HIS A 107 -11.79 -5.08 -6.65
C HIS A 107 -13.21 -5.01 -7.24
N GLN A 108 -14.24 -5.25 -6.43
CA GLN A 108 -15.62 -5.20 -6.89
C GLN A 108 -16.03 -3.76 -7.23
N VAL A 109 -15.67 -2.76 -6.41
CA VAL A 109 -15.89 -1.33 -6.73
C VAL A 109 -15.29 -0.98 -8.09
N CYS A 110 -14.02 -1.35 -8.33
CA CYS A 110 -13.37 -1.13 -9.62
C CYS A 110 -14.13 -1.82 -10.78
N SER A 111 -14.55 -3.08 -10.59
CA SER A 111 -15.30 -3.82 -11.61
C SER A 111 -16.65 -3.18 -11.94
N ASP A 112 -17.33 -2.64 -10.94
CA ASP A 112 -18.63 -2.00 -11.09
C ASP A 112 -18.48 -0.69 -11.89
N TYR A 113 -17.52 0.16 -11.53
CA TYR A 113 -17.30 1.44 -12.19
C TYR A 113 -16.61 1.35 -13.56
N LEU A 114 -15.84 0.29 -13.83
CA LEU A 114 -15.41 -0.01 -15.20
C LEU A 114 -16.60 -0.25 -16.12
N ARG A 115 -17.59 -1.05 -15.67
CA ARG A 115 -18.82 -1.27 -16.44
C ARG A 115 -19.60 0.02 -16.66
N THR A 116 -19.75 0.83 -15.61
CA THR A 116 -20.38 2.16 -15.72
C THR A 116 -19.67 3.04 -16.72
N SER A 117 -18.32 3.07 -16.67
CA SER A 117 -17.51 3.89 -17.59
C SER A 117 -17.63 3.41 -19.03
N GLU A 118 -17.61 2.09 -19.28
CA GLU A 118 -17.81 1.49 -20.60
C GLU A 118 -19.18 1.89 -21.21
N GLN A 119 -20.24 1.90 -20.40
CA GLN A 119 -21.57 2.30 -20.84
C GLN A 119 -21.68 3.82 -21.10
N ALA A 120 -20.90 4.62 -20.37
CA ALA A 120 -20.91 6.08 -20.48
C ALA A 120 -20.04 6.63 -21.63
N LEU A 121 -19.25 5.81 -22.33
CA LEU A 121 -18.39 6.27 -23.42
C LEU A 121 -19.16 6.99 -24.52
N GLN A 122 -20.32 6.44 -24.92
CA GLN A 122 -21.18 7.06 -25.93
C GLN A 122 -21.76 8.39 -25.44
N LYS A 123 -22.19 8.46 -24.17
CA LYS A 123 -22.73 9.67 -23.54
C LYS A 123 -21.74 10.84 -23.61
N TYR A 124 -20.45 10.57 -23.47
CA TYR A 124 -19.39 11.59 -23.46
C TYR A 124 -18.60 11.69 -24.77
N ASN A 125 -19.04 10.99 -25.83
CA ASN A 125 -18.34 10.95 -27.12
C ASN A 125 -16.85 10.58 -27.02
N ILE A 126 -16.50 9.69 -26.06
CA ILE A 126 -15.12 9.25 -25.82
C ILE A 126 -14.82 8.04 -26.71
N HIS A 127 -13.80 8.18 -27.55
CA HIS A 127 -13.30 7.10 -28.40
C HIS A 127 -11.98 6.58 -27.84
N LEU A 128 -11.97 5.31 -27.44
CA LEU A 128 -10.80 4.67 -26.85
C LEU A 128 -10.01 3.90 -27.87
N LYS A 129 -8.68 3.97 -27.77
CA LYS A 129 -7.78 3.08 -28.53
C LYS A 129 -7.82 1.64 -28.03
N ASP A 130 -8.13 1.47 -26.74
CA ASP A 130 -8.22 0.20 -26.06
C ASP A 130 -9.41 0.23 -25.10
N ARG A 131 -10.22 -0.84 -25.10
CA ARG A 131 -11.38 -0.96 -24.23
C ARG A 131 -11.00 -0.90 -22.74
N GLU A 132 -9.83 -1.41 -22.38
CA GLU A 132 -9.33 -1.41 -20.99
C GLU A 132 -9.00 0.00 -20.47
N LEU A 133 -9.02 1.02 -21.34
CA LEU A 133 -8.87 2.43 -20.99
C LEU A 133 -10.21 3.14 -20.71
N ALA A 134 -11.27 2.38 -20.39
CA ALA A 134 -12.59 2.91 -20.03
C ALA A 134 -12.49 4.06 -19.02
N CYS A 135 -13.04 5.22 -19.38
CA CYS A 135 -12.96 6.43 -18.59
C CYS A 135 -14.16 7.36 -18.84
N VAL A 136 -14.33 8.33 -17.93
CA VAL A 136 -15.35 9.37 -17.98
C VAL A 136 -14.73 10.71 -17.55
N PRO A 137 -15.35 11.86 -17.88
CA PRO A 137 -14.88 13.14 -17.37
C PRO A 137 -14.89 13.17 -15.84
N ASN A 138 -13.86 13.75 -15.21
CA ASN A 138 -13.76 13.79 -13.74
C ASN A 138 -14.93 14.51 -13.04
N THR A 139 -15.58 15.43 -13.74
CA THR A 139 -16.73 16.22 -13.25
C THR A 139 -18.08 15.59 -13.63
N SER A 140 -18.08 14.40 -14.24
CA SER A 140 -19.30 13.69 -14.59
C SER A 140 -19.91 13.02 -13.36
N GLU A 141 -21.20 12.71 -13.40
CA GLU A 141 -21.88 12.00 -12.31
C GLU A 141 -21.21 10.65 -12.00
N GLU A 142 -20.81 9.92 -13.05
CA GLU A 142 -20.11 8.63 -12.97
C GLU A 142 -18.70 8.79 -12.40
N GLY A 143 -17.97 9.84 -12.80
CA GLY A 143 -16.62 10.14 -12.31
C GLY A 143 -16.62 10.54 -10.83
N GLU A 144 -17.57 11.40 -10.44
CA GLU A 144 -17.79 11.79 -9.05
C GLU A 144 -18.22 10.60 -8.18
N SER A 145 -19.16 9.78 -8.66
CA SER A 145 -19.62 8.58 -7.96
C SER A 145 -18.50 7.55 -7.80
N TYR A 146 -17.68 7.33 -8.83
CA TYR A 146 -16.52 6.46 -8.73
C TYR A 146 -15.52 6.99 -7.71
N ARG A 147 -15.26 8.30 -7.70
CA ARG A 147 -14.27 8.91 -6.81
C ARG A 147 -14.65 8.70 -5.35
N THR A 148 -15.89 8.98 -4.96
CA THR A 148 -16.34 8.79 -3.57
C THR A 148 -16.44 7.31 -3.18
N ALA A 149 -16.74 6.41 -4.12
CA ALA A 149 -16.69 4.96 -3.91
C ALA A 149 -15.25 4.43 -3.75
N MET A 150 -14.31 4.96 -4.53
CA MET A 150 -12.89 4.65 -4.40
C MET A 150 -12.35 5.16 -3.05
N PHE A 151 -12.75 6.34 -2.61
CA PHE A 151 -12.42 6.87 -1.28
C PHE A 151 -12.88 5.94 -0.15
N ALA A 152 -14.10 5.41 -0.24
CA ALA A 152 -14.57 4.37 0.68
C ALA A 152 -13.70 3.08 0.62
N ALA A 153 -13.23 2.68 -0.56
CA ALA A 153 -12.33 1.53 -0.70
C ALA A 153 -10.93 1.77 -0.10
N LEU A 154 -10.45 3.01 -0.08
CA LEU A 154 -9.21 3.39 0.59
C LEU A 154 -9.35 3.33 2.11
N ASN A 155 -10.42 3.90 2.65
CA ASN A 155 -10.74 3.82 4.07
C ASN A 155 -10.83 2.37 4.54
N TYR A 156 -11.53 1.51 3.77
CA TYR A 156 -11.54 0.06 4.03
C TYR A 156 -10.12 -0.54 4.05
N ALA A 157 -9.27 -0.17 3.09
CA ALA A 157 -7.90 -0.72 2.99
C ALA A 157 -7.03 -0.29 4.17
N TRP A 158 -7.15 0.96 4.62
CA TRP A 158 -6.46 1.48 5.79
C TRP A 158 -6.94 0.81 7.08
N SER A 159 -8.26 0.67 7.29
CA SER A 159 -8.78 -0.10 8.43
C SER A 159 -8.29 -1.55 8.41
N ASN A 160 -8.23 -2.18 7.24
CA ASN A 160 -7.72 -3.54 7.10
C ASN A 160 -6.25 -3.65 7.53
N ARG A 161 -5.38 -2.71 7.13
CA ARG A 161 -3.98 -2.67 7.55
C ARG A 161 -3.82 -2.34 9.03
N GLN A 162 -4.66 -1.46 9.57
CA GLN A 162 -4.66 -1.15 11.00
C GLN A 162 -4.99 -2.39 11.85
N MET A 163 -6.01 -3.15 11.48
CA MET A 163 -6.36 -4.40 12.18
C MET A 163 -5.24 -5.45 12.09
N LEU A 164 -4.60 -5.58 10.93
CA LEU A 164 -3.44 -6.46 10.77
C LEU A 164 -2.24 -5.98 11.59
N THR A 165 -2.02 -4.68 11.71
CA THR A 165 -0.98 -4.09 12.58
C THR A 165 -1.23 -4.48 14.03
N HIS A 166 -2.46 -4.30 14.51
CA HIS A 166 -2.85 -4.71 15.87
C HIS A 166 -2.59 -6.21 16.12
N TRP A 167 -3.04 -7.11 15.24
CA TRP A 167 -2.80 -8.55 15.45
C TRP A 167 -1.35 -8.96 15.27
N THR A 168 -0.56 -8.20 14.49
CA THR A 168 0.88 -8.38 14.41
C THR A 168 1.50 -8.11 15.77
N ARG A 169 1.17 -6.97 16.40
CA ARG A 169 1.60 -6.63 17.76
C ARG A 169 1.21 -7.73 18.75
N LYS A 170 -0.06 -8.16 18.77
CA LYS A 170 -0.53 -9.27 19.63
C LYS A 170 0.21 -10.59 19.40
N SER A 171 0.61 -10.86 18.16
CA SER A 171 1.39 -12.06 17.83
C SER A 171 2.80 -11.99 18.40
N PHE A 172 3.44 -10.82 18.32
CA PHE A 172 4.75 -10.59 18.92
C PHE A 172 4.68 -10.63 20.45
N GLU A 173 3.68 -9.99 21.07
CA GLU A 173 3.49 -10.04 22.53
C GLU A 173 3.39 -11.48 23.05
N ARG A 174 2.60 -12.31 22.37
CA ARG A 174 2.44 -13.73 22.73
C ARG A 174 3.73 -14.53 22.58
N VAL A 175 4.53 -14.25 21.56
CA VAL A 175 5.76 -15.01 21.27
C VAL A 175 6.91 -14.61 22.21
N PHE A 176 7.04 -13.32 22.49
CA PHE A 176 8.15 -12.78 23.30
C PHE A 176 7.81 -12.62 24.78
N GLY A 177 6.53 -12.70 25.17
CA GLY A 177 6.11 -12.49 26.56
C GLY A 177 6.32 -11.05 27.04
N GLN A 178 6.37 -10.10 26.11
CA GLN A 178 6.59 -8.68 26.35
C GLN A 178 5.39 -7.90 25.80
N THR A 179 5.09 -6.73 26.35
CA THR A 179 4.01 -5.89 25.81
C THR A 179 4.45 -5.19 24.51
N GLU A 180 3.50 -4.70 23.73
CA GLU A 180 3.74 -3.86 22.55
C GLU A 180 4.65 -2.67 22.86
N SER A 181 4.47 -2.06 24.04
CA SER A 181 5.29 -0.94 24.51
C SER A 181 6.72 -1.37 24.86
N ASP A 182 6.90 -2.56 25.46
CA ASP A 182 8.25 -3.08 25.77
C ASP A 182 9.04 -3.40 24.49
N LEU A 183 8.33 -3.78 23.42
CA LEU A 183 8.89 -4.10 22.10
C LEU A 183 9.02 -2.87 21.18
N ASP A 184 8.57 -1.70 21.64
CA ASP A 184 8.53 -0.44 20.88
C ASP A 184 7.95 -0.58 19.45
N MET A 185 6.85 -1.34 19.29
CA MET A 185 6.27 -1.66 17.99
C MET A 185 5.44 -0.52 17.36
N LYS A 186 6.09 0.63 17.15
CA LYS A 186 5.50 1.82 16.53
C LYS A 186 5.36 1.65 15.01
N LEU A 187 4.27 2.18 14.46
CA LEU A 187 4.12 2.27 13.01
C LEU A 187 5.11 3.31 12.46
N VAL A 188 5.90 2.93 11.45
CA VAL A 188 6.81 3.88 10.77
C VAL A 188 6.01 4.75 9.81
N TYR A 189 5.32 4.15 8.85
CA TYR A 189 4.46 4.86 7.91
C TYR A 189 3.47 3.89 7.24
N ASP A 190 2.35 4.40 6.73
CA ASP A 190 1.43 3.67 5.85
C ASP A 190 1.20 4.47 4.56
N VAL A 191 1.36 3.83 3.40
CA VAL A 191 1.23 4.50 2.10
C VAL A 191 0.48 3.65 1.07
N ALA A 192 -0.38 4.30 0.28
CA ALA A 192 -1.10 3.69 -0.83
C ALA A 192 -0.29 3.73 -2.13
N HIS A 193 -0.55 2.76 -3.01
CA HIS A 193 0.09 2.68 -4.34
C HIS A 193 -0.87 2.34 -5.50
N ASN A 194 -2.17 2.24 -5.21
CA ASN A 194 -3.25 2.09 -6.19
C ASN A 194 -4.39 3.03 -5.78
N ILE A 195 -4.38 4.24 -6.31
CA ILE A 195 -5.23 5.35 -5.85
C ILE A 195 -5.30 6.45 -6.90
N ALA A 196 -6.40 7.21 -6.93
CA ALA A 196 -6.43 8.52 -7.56
C ALA A 196 -6.70 9.61 -6.50
N LYS A 197 -6.00 10.74 -6.58
CA LYS A 197 -6.17 11.86 -5.64
C LYS A 197 -6.30 13.19 -6.37
N VAL A 198 -7.11 14.09 -5.81
CA VAL A 198 -7.14 15.49 -6.24
C VAL A 198 -5.97 16.20 -5.57
N GLU A 199 -4.99 16.61 -6.35
CA GLU A 199 -3.76 17.23 -5.86
C GLU A 199 -3.45 18.52 -6.64
N LYS A 200 -2.80 19.48 -5.97
CA LYS A 200 -2.36 20.73 -6.59
C LYS A 200 -0.93 20.56 -7.11
N HIS A 201 -0.73 20.78 -8.40
CA HIS A 201 0.56 20.65 -9.09
C HIS A 201 0.78 21.79 -10.08
N LYS A 202 2.04 22.03 -10.47
CA LYS A 202 2.37 22.99 -11.53
C LYS A 202 2.33 22.31 -12.90
N VAL A 203 1.59 22.89 -13.84
CA VAL A 203 1.54 22.47 -15.25
C VAL A 203 1.85 23.68 -16.10
N ASN A 204 2.95 23.63 -16.85
CA ASN A 204 3.46 24.77 -17.63
C ASN A 204 3.63 26.05 -16.79
N GLY A 205 4.09 25.90 -15.55
CA GLY A 205 4.32 27.00 -14.59
C GLY A 205 3.09 27.42 -13.78
N GLU A 206 1.89 27.04 -14.20
CA GLU A 206 0.64 27.41 -13.54
C GLU A 206 0.16 26.34 -12.56
N ASP A 207 -0.35 26.78 -11.41
CA ASP A 207 -0.96 25.88 -10.44
C ASP A 207 -2.29 25.34 -10.97
N ARG A 208 -2.45 24.01 -11.00
CA ARG A 208 -3.68 23.33 -11.38
C ARG A 208 -4.05 22.25 -10.37
N LYS A 209 -5.35 22.03 -10.17
CA LYS A 209 -5.88 20.85 -9.48
C LYS A 209 -5.99 19.71 -10.49
N LEU A 210 -5.31 18.60 -10.22
CA LEU A 210 -5.26 17.43 -11.07
C LEU A 210 -5.81 16.21 -10.32
N VAL A 211 -6.44 15.29 -11.05
CA VAL A 211 -6.71 13.94 -10.54
C VAL A 211 -5.53 13.05 -10.89
N VAL A 212 -4.60 12.90 -9.93
CA VAL A 212 -3.36 12.13 -10.11
C VAL A 212 -3.67 10.66 -9.89
N HIS A 213 -3.62 9.87 -10.95
CA HIS A 213 -3.82 8.43 -10.92
C HIS A 213 -2.49 7.71 -10.69
N ARG A 214 -2.38 6.95 -9.60
CA ARG A 214 -1.23 6.10 -9.27
C ARG A 214 -1.67 4.65 -9.29
N LYS A 215 -1.08 3.84 -10.18
CA LYS A 215 -1.27 2.39 -10.27
C LYS A 215 0.10 1.72 -10.22
N GLY A 216 0.44 1.08 -9.11
CA GLY A 216 1.79 0.57 -8.85
C GLY A 216 2.85 1.66 -8.67
N ALA A 217 2.43 2.86 -8.23
CA ALA A 217 3.27 4.01 -7.95
C ALA A 217 2.86 4.63 -6.62
N THR A 218 3.80 5.24 -5.90
CA THR A 218 3.62 5.76 -4.54
C THR A 218 3.73 7.27 -4.53
N ARG A 219 2.97 7.97 -3.68
CA ARG A 219 3.17 9.40 -3.43
C ARG A 219 4.52 9.64 -2.74
N ALA A 220 5.24 10.67 -3.17
CA ALA A 220 6.61 10.98 -2.75
C ALA A 220 6.77 12.50 -2.54
N PHE A 221 5.90 13.08 -1.72
CA PHE A 221 5.94 14.52 -1.45
C PHE A 221 7.22 14.93 -0.70
N PRO A 222 7.84 16.05 -1.08
CA PRO A 222 9.00 16.59 -0.37
C PRO A 222 8.63 17.13 1.00
N ALA A 223 9.65 17.54 1.75
CA ALA A 223 9.49 18.27 3.01
C ALA A 223 8.61 19.52 2.87
N GLU A 224 8.06 19.97 4.00
CA GLU A 224 7.25 21.18 4.18
C GLU A 224 5.86 21.15 3.51
N ARG A 225 5.48 20.03 2.89
CA ARG A 225 4.13 19.85 2.35
C ARG A 225 3.14 19.58 3.50
N GLU A 226 2.04 20.32 3.53
CA GLU A 226 1.01 20.21 4.57
C GLU A 226 0.40 18.80 4.64
N GLU A 227 0.30 18.13 3.50
CA GLU A 227 -0.26 16.77 3.36
C GLU A 227 0.68 15.67 3.87
N VAL A 228 1.93 16.00 4.19
CA VAL A 228 2.86 15.10 4.87
C VAL A 228 2.56 15.18 6.37
N PRO A 229 2.38 14.03 7.06
CA PRO A 229 2.06 14.06 8.48
C PRO A 229 3.12 14.79 9.29
N LEU A 230 2.68 15.45 10.37
CA LEU A 230 3.49 16.42 11.13
C LEU A 230 4.84 15.84 11.56
N LYS A 231 4.87 14.57 12.00
CA LYS A 231 6.08 13.84 12.41
C LYS A 231 7.18 13.84 11.33
N TYR A 232 6.81 13.78 10.05
CA TYR A 232 7.75 13.65 8.94
C TYR A 232 7.80 14.89 8.04
N ARG A 233 7.02 15.93 8.34
CA ARG A 233 6.89 17.11 7.48
C ARG A 233 8.25 17.75 7.14
N HIS A 234 9.16 17.83 8.11
CA HIS A 234 10.49 18.40 7.89
C HIS A 234 11.46 17.50 7.12
N LEU A 235 11.18 16.19 7.03
CA LEU A 235 11.99 15.22 6.30
C LEU A 235 11.50 15.01 4.87
N GLY A 236 10.19 15.15 4.66
CA GLY A 236 9.49 14.68 3.47
C GLY A 236 8.74 13.37 3.75
N GLN A 237 7.92 12.95 2.79
CA GLN A 237 7.07 11.79 2.98
C GLN A 237 7.89 10.50 2.97
N PRO A 238 7.76 9.61 3.98
CA PRO A 238 8.31 8.26 3.88
C PRO A 238 7.66 7.49 2.73
N VAL A 239 8.47 6.78 1.96
CA VAL A 239 8.04 5.93 0.84
C VAL A 239 8.53 4.52 1.14
N LEU A 240 7.58 3.59 1.17
CA LEU A 240 7.87 2.17 1.37
C LEU A 240 7.90 1.46 0.01
N VAL A 241 9.02 0.82 -0.31
CA VAL A 241 9.24 0.13 -1.58
C VAL A 241 9.51 -1.35 -1.31
N PRO A 242 8.47 -2.20 -1.23
CA PRO A 242 8.62 -3.65 -1.17
C PRO A 242 9.35 -4.22 -2.40
N GLY A 243 10.27 -5.16 -2.17
CA GLY A 243 10.84 -6.00 -3.21
C GLY A 243 9.99 -7.24 -3.47
N SER A 244 10.53 -8.39 -3.09
CA SER A 244 9.93 -9.71 -3.20
C SER A 244 10.26 -10.52 -1.95
N MET A 245 9.62 -11.67 -1.74
CA MET A 245 9.81 -12.51 -0.56
C MET A 245 11.24 -13.05 -0.33
N GLY A 246 12.18 -12.75 -1.21
CA GLY A 246 13.58 -13.16 -1.10
C GLY A 246 14.60 -12.09 -1.50
N THR A 247 14.18 -10.83 -1.59
CA THR A 247 15.02 -9.67 -1.92
C THR A 247 14.78 -8.55 -0.91
N ALA A 248 15.61 -7.50 -0.95
CA ALA A 248 15.44 -6.37 -0.06
C ALA A 248 14.09 -5.65 -0.24
N SER A 249 13.74 -4.83 0.75
CA SER A 249 12.79 -3.73 0.65
C SER A 249 13.50 -2.45 1.05
N TRP A 250 12.91 -1.30 0.71
CA TRP A 250 13.51 0.00 0.99
C TRP A 250 12.54 0.97 1.65
N ILE A 251 13.08 1.79 2.55
CA ILE A 251 12.45 3.04 3.00
C ILE A 251 13.18 4.18 2.31
N LEU A 252 12.42 5.05 1.64
CA LEU A 252 12.89 6.27 1.00
C LEU A 252 12.18 7.50 1.59
N LEU A 253 12.64 8.70 1.23
CA LEU A 253 11.94 9.96 1.48
C LEU A 253 11.64 10.68 0.18
N GLY A 254 10.43 11.24 0.05
CA GLY A 254 10.06 12.09 -1.08
C GLY A 254 10.96 13.31 -1.21
N GLN A 255 11.29 13.68 -2.45
CA GLN A 255 12.26 14.74 -2.75
C GLN A 255 11.70 15.79 -3.72
N PRO A 256 12.21 17.04 -3.72
CA PRO A 256 11.61 18.14 -4.47
C PRO A 256 11.44 17.87 -5.98
N ASN A 257 12.34 17.09 -6.58
CA ASN A 257 12.25 16.81 -8.02
C ASN A 257 11.04 15.92 -8.37
N SER A 258 10.45 15.21 -7.41
CA SER A 258 9.23 14.43 -7.62
C SER A 258 8.06 15.32 -8.05
N MET A 259 7.94 16.52 -7.47
CA MET A 259 6.90 17.48 -7.81
C MET A 259 7.02 17.98 -9.26
N LYS A 260 8.25 18.06 -9.77
CA LYS A 260 8.55 18.52 -11.13
C LYS A 260 8.41 17.42 -12.18
N LEU A 261 8.94 16.22 -11.89
CA LEU A 261 9.07 15.16 -12.90
C LEU A 261 7.90 14.17 -12.90
N SER A 262 7.20 14.01 -11.78
CA SER A 262 6.30 12.87 -11.59
C SER A 262 5.05 13.19 -10.76
N PHE A 263 4.68 14.48 -10.65
CA PHE A 263 3.53 14.92 -9.85
C PHE A 263 3.60 14.39 -8.40
N GLY A 264 4.77 14.51 -7.79
CA GLY A 264 5.02 14.05 -6.43
C GLY A 264 4.93 12.54 -6.29
N SER A 265 5.48 11.78 -7.23
CA SER A 265 5.35 10.30 -7.24
C SER A 265 6.68 9.58 -7.43
N THR A 266 6.75 8.33 -6.99
CA THR A 266 7.88 7.43 -7.20
C THR A 266 7.41 5.97 -7.36
N ALA A 267 8.34 5.03 -7.55
CA ALA A 267 8.03 3.60 -7.68
C ALA A 267 7.45 3.02 -6.37
N HIS A 268 6.57 2.02 -6.48
CA HIS A 268 6.05 1.29 -5.31
C HIS A 268 6.82 0.01 -4.98
N GLY A 269 7.57 -0.56 -5.92
CA GLY A 269 8.19 -1.87 -5.73
C GLY A 269 8.90 -2.35 -6.99
N ALA A 270 9.50 -3.54 -6.93
CA ALA A 270 10.27 -4.10 -8.04
C ALA A 270 9.48 -4.25 -9.35
N GLY A 271 8.19 -4.59 -9.25
CA GLY A 271 7.35 -4.89 -10.41
C GLY A 271 7.68 -6.26 -11.03
N ARG A 272 6.65 -6.92 -11.57
CA ARG A 272 6.78 -8.27 -12.13
C ARG A 272 7.35 -8.25 -13.55
N THR A 273 8.27 -9.16 -13.83
CA THR A 273 8.79 -9.47 -15.18
C THR A 273 8.26 -10.80 -15.70
N MET A 274 7.70 -11.63 -14.82
CA MET A 274 7.19 -12.96 -15.14
C MET A 274 5.70 -13.09 -14.79
N SER A 275 4.90 -13.62 -15.72
CA SER A 275 3.50 -13.94 -15.44
C SER A 275 3.38 -15.07 -14.42
N ARG A 276 2.28 -15.09 -13.67
CA ARG A 276 1.98 -16.15 -12.68
C ARG A 276 2.00 -17.54 -13.32
N SER A 277 1.37 -17.69 -14.48
CA SER A 277 1.36 -18.96 -15.23
C SER A 277 2.74 -19.39 -15.71
N LYS A 278 3.66 -18.46 -16.01
CA LYS A 278 5.05 -18.80 -16.35
C LYS A 278 5.83 -19.21 -15.09
N ALA A 279 5.64 -18.54 -13.98
CA ALA A 279 6.25 -18.91 -12.70
C ALA A 279 5.81 -20.32 -12.26
N ARG A 280 4.51 -20.64 -12.31
CA ARG A 280 3.97 -21.98 -11.99
C ARG A 280 4.57 -23.11 -12.83
N ARG A 281 4.96 -22.83 -14.08
CA ARG A 281 5.57 -23.82 -14.99
C ARG A 281 7.07 -24.01 -14.73
N ASN A 282 7.76 -22.96 -14.30
CA ASN A 282 9.22 -22.94 -14.23
C ASN A 282 9.77 -23.25 -12.83
N TYR A 283 8.94 -23.15 -11.79
CA TYR A 283 9.39 -23.30 -10.40
C TYR A 283 8.51 -24.29 -9.63
N THR A 284 9.14 -24.98 -8.69
CA THR A 284 8.47 -25.84 -7.71
C THR A 284 8.51 -25.19 -6.34
N GLU A 285 7.52 -25.48 -5.50
CA GLU A 285 7.46 -24.93 -4.15
C GLU A 285 8.67 -25.33 -3.30
N GLU A 286 9.13 -26.58 -3.43
CA GLU A 286 10.32 -27.08 -2.75
C GLU A 286 11.57 -26.28 -3.12
N ASN A 287 11.81 -26.06 -4.41
CA ASN A 287 12.99 -25.31 -4.86
C ASN A 287 12.95 -23.84 -4.39
N VAL A 288 11.77 -23.22 -4.39
CA VAL A 288 11.60 -21.86 -3.91
C VAL A 288 11.83 -21.78 -2.40
N LYS A 289 11.21 -22.69 -1.62
CA LYS A 289 11.41 -22.77 -0.16
C LYS A 289 12.87 -23.04 0.20
N LYS A 290 13.53 -23.96 -0.51
CA LYS A 290 14.96 -24.24 -0.34
C LYS A 290 15.79 -23.00 -0.61
N SER A 291 15.56 -22.31 -1.74
CA SER A 291 16.30 -21.08 -2.08
C SER A 291 16.11 -19.96 -1.05
N LEU A 292 14.96 -19.87 -0.39
CA LEU A 292 14.70 -18.91 0.68
C LEU A 292 15.40 -19.35 1.99
N ASN A 293 15.28 -20.62 2.35
CA ASN A 293 15.95 -21.19 3.53
C ASN A 293 17.48 -21.09 3.44
N ASP A 294 18.07 -21.31 2.26
CA ASP A 294 19.50 -21.14 2.00
C ASP A 294 19.96 -19.68 2.25
N LYS A 295 19.04 -18.71 2.24
CA LYS A 295 19.26 -17.30 2.60
C LYS A 295 18.85 -16.96 4.04
N GLY A 296 18.42 -17.95 4.82
CA GLY A 296 17.91 -17.74 6.19
C GLY A 296 16.50 -17.16 6.27
N ILE A 297 15.70 -17.26 5.21
CA ILE A 297 14.35 -16.69 5.14
C ILE A 297 13.31 -17.79 5.34
N VAL A 298 12.52 -17.69 6.41
CA VAL A 298 11.45 -18.65 6.70
C VAL A 298 10.16 -18.21 6.00
N ILE A 299 9.55 -19.08 5.20
CA ILE A 299 8.26 -18.79 4.55
C ILE A 299 7.12 -19.65 5.09
N LYS A 300 5.99 -19.00 5.36
CA LYS A 300 4.69 -19.62 5.60
C LYS A 300 3.69 -19.11 4.57
N ALA A 301 3.07 -20.02 3.84
CA ALA A 301 2.06 -19.69 2.84
C ALA A 301 0.87 -20.62 2.99
N LEU A 302 -0.34 -20.10 2.74
CA LEU A 302 -1.58 -20.90 2.75
C LEU A 302 -1.66 -21.86 1.57
N THR A 303 -1.05 -21.49 0.44
CA THR A 303 -1.13 -22.25 -0.80
C THR A 303 0.24 -22.43 -1.44
N ARG A 304 0.41 -23.55 -2.14
CA ARG A 304 1.56 -23.80 -3.02
C ARG A 304 1.75 -22.66 -4.03
N ASP A 305 0.64 -22.23 -4.64
CA ASP A 305 0.65 -21.20 -5.69
C ASP A 305 1.11 -19.85 -5.15
N GLY A 306 0.75 -19.50 -3.91
CA GLY A 306 1.23 -18.29 -3.24
C GLY A 306 2.76 -18.27 -3.06
N VAL A 307 3.43 -19.42 -2.98
CA VAL A 307 4.90 -19.51 -2.96
C VAL A 307 5.46 -19.41 -4.37
N VAL A 308 4.94 -20.22 -5.30
CA VAL A 308 5.54 -20.39 -6.63
C VAL A 308 5.36 -19.15 -7.51
N GLU A 309 4.17 -18.53 -7.49
CA GLU A 309 3.87 -17.36 -8.31
C GLU A 309 4.68 -16.12 -7.94
N GLU A 310 5.12 -16.07 -6.69
CA GLU A 310 5.73 -14.90 -6.06
C GLU A 310 7.23 -15.12 -5.82
N THR A 311 7.83 -16.10 -6.51
CA THR A 311 9.28 -16.36 -6.50
C THR A 311 10.08 -15.09 -6.81
N PRO A 312 11.23 -14.85 -6.14
CA PRO A 312 12.02 -13.63 -6.36
C PRO A 312 12.38 -13.37 -7.83
N GLN A 313 12.63 -14.42 -8.61
CA GLN A 313 12.96 -14.36 -10.04
C GLN A 313 11.81 -13.88 -10.92
N ALA A 314 10.59 -13.79 -10.38
CA ALA A 314 9.44 -13.23 -11.10
C ALA A 314 9.42 -11.69 -11.11
N TYR A 315 10.33 -11.06 -10.36
CA TYR A 315 10.40 -9.63 -10.13
C TYR A 315 11.67 -9.02 -10.71
N LYS A 316 11.66 -7.70 -10.94
CA LYS A 316 12.90 -6.95 -11.22
C LYS A 316 13.78 -6.91 -9.98
N ASP A 317 15.03 -6.48 -10.17
CA ASP A 317 15.86 -6.08 -9.05
C ASP A 317 15.33 -4.77 -8.44
N VAL A 318 14.92 -4.83 -7.17
CA VAL A 318 14.40 -3.67 -6.42
C VAL A 318 15.47 -2.62 -6.18
N ASP A 319 16.74 -3.02 -6.01
CA ASP A 319 17.84 -2.09 -5.75
C ASP A 319 18.02 -1.19 -6.97
N SER A 320 18.01 -1.77 -8.18
CA SER A 320 18.01 -1.02 -9.43
C SER A 320 16.83 -0.05 -9.57
N VAL A 321 15.61 -0.44 -9.18
CA VAL A 321 14.42 0.44 -9.22
C VAL A 321 14.56 1.62 -8.26
N VAL A 322 15.09 1.37 -7.06
CA VAL A 322 15.32 2.40 -6.05
C VAL A 322 16.45 3.35 -6.46
N ASN A 323 17.54 2.83 -7.04
CA ASN A 323 18.64 3.65 -7.55
C ASN A 323 18.15 4.69 -8.54
N VAL A 324 17.30 4.31 -9.50
CA VAL A 324 16.73 5.28 -10.46
C VAL A 324 15.94 6.38 -9.76
N SER A 325 15.15 6.04 -8.73
CA SER A 325 14.37 7.04 -7.98
C SER A 325 15.27 8.02 -7.20
N HIS A 326 16.36 7.50 -6.64
CA HIS A 326 17.38 8.26 -5.93
C HIS A 326 18.19 9.18 -6.85
N ASP A 327 18.70 8.63 -7.96
CA ASP A 327 19.55 9.35 -8.90
C ASP A 327 18.77 10.46 -9.63
N LEU A 328 17.47 10.25 -9.86
CA LEU A 328 16.57 11.29 -10.39
C LEU A 328 16.18 12.32 -9.33
N GLY A 329 16.51 12.12 -8.05
CA GLY A 329 16.12 13.02 -6.96
C GLY A 329 14.60 13.10 -6.75
N ILE A 330 13.85 12.06 -7.13
CA ILE A 330 12.39 11.99 -6.89
C ILE A 330 12.06 11.29 -5.56
N ALA A 331 12.97 10.45 -5.04
CA ALA A 331 12.94 9.97 -3.67
C ALA A 331 14.36 9.56 -3.24
N THR A 332 14.80 9.83 -2.01
CA THR A 332 16.16 9.48 -1.54
C THR A 332 16.15 8.26 -0.62
N LYS A 333 17.23 7.46 -0.63
CA LYS A 333 17.37 6.27 0.21
C LYS A 333 17.51 6.64 1.69
N VAL A 334 16.76 5.96 2.56
CA VAL A 334 16.93 6.05 4.01
C VAL A 334 17.47 4.74 4.57
N ALA A 335 16.80 3.62 4.29
CA ALA A 335 17.18 2.32 4.85
C ALA A 335 16.91 1.18 3.88
N LYS A 336 17.82 0.21 3.86
CA LYS A 336 17.65 -1.08 3.20
C LYS A 336 17.24 -2.12 4.22
N LEU A 337 16.21 -2.90 3.92
CA LEU A 337 15.68 -3.93 4.79
C LEU A 337 15.77 -5.28 4.09
N VAL A 338 16.18 -6.32 4.82
CA VAL A 338 16.27 -7.68 4.29
C VAL A 338 15.28 -8.60 5.00
N PRO A 339 14.51 -9.43 4.28
CA PRO A 339 13.57 -10.36 4.89
C PRO A 339 14.29 -11.42 5.73
N ILE A 340 13.66 -11.83 6.83
CA ILE A 340 14.03 -13.01 7.61
C ILE A 340 12.85 -13.97 7.79
N GLY A 341 11.61 -13.47 7.64
CA GLY A 341 10.40 -14.30 7.66
C GLY A 341 9.28 -13.71 6.82
N VAL A 342 8.56 -14.54 6.07
CA VAL A 342 7.49 -14.12 5.16
C VAL A 342 6.23 -14.95 5.40
N ILE A 343 5.10 -14.28 5.58
CA ILE A 343 3.77 -14.86 5.65
C ILE A 343 2.98 -14.43 4.42
N LYS A 344 2.44 -15.40 3.67
CA LYS A 344 1.61 -15.18 2.49
C LYS A 344 0.24 -15.85 2.67
N GLY A 345 -0.79 -15.19 2.15
CA GLY A 345 -2.15 -15.73 2.13
C GLY A 345 -2.48 -16.56 0.89
#